data_AF-A0A5J5AAM2-F1
#
_entry.id   AF-A0A5J5AAM2-F1
#
_cell.length_a   1.000
_cell.length_b   1.000
_cell.length_c   1.000
_cell.angle_alpha   90.00
_cell.angle_beta   90.00
_cell.angle_gamma   90.00
#
_symmetry.space_group_name_H-M   'P 1'
#
loop_
_entity.id
_entity.type
_entity.pdbx_description
1 polymer ?
#
loop_
_entity_poly.entity_id
_entity_poly.type
_entity_poly.pdbx_seq_one_letter_code
_entity_poly.pdbx_strand_id
1 'polypeptide(L)'
;MEEYLQYMKTLRYQMNAFLLSLQSPRPRSPPVCKTRKFSHLQRALSPVSKNSSKMEEYLQYMKTLRYQMNDVEDQAAKISVEEQMQITTIQTLEKDLDLAKSDTRRFKEDTDQMVKAKGRICSQILEKQRKIASLESDSSTLTQTLELIQQERVNLSTRLVEKSAYYTKVADEINNKLEEQQEWINSYKISSTVRQHGLIKDKIDEQAGETEGKCMVESCFTTDRLDDEVKNLKAKMDSAKAKLDWVTQMKFKLVSDNSKVKKSVELAKCRINDFKPELKAMDIKTLEEEHRALLSDKAGETEFLQSLQHQSDKLKGISHVVKCACGEEYKVEVGLCV
;
A
#
# COMPACT_ATOMS: atom_id res chain seq x y z
N MET A 1 -23.56 8.90 55.15
CA MET A 1 -22.67 9.49 56.18
C MET A 1 -23.05 10.92 56.55
N GLU A 2 -23.50 11.76 55.61
CA GLU A 2 -24.01 13.11 55.89
C GLU A 2 -25.14 13.16 56.92
N GLU A 3 -26.08 12.21 56.88
CA GLU A 3 -27.16 12.11 57.88
C GLU A 3 -26.62 11.83 59.30
N TYR A 4 -25.56 11.03 59.41
CA TYR A 4 -24.90 10.72 60.68
C TYR A 4 -24.12 11.92 61.23
N LEU A 5 -23.42 12.66 60.35
CA LEU A 5 -22.73 13.90 60.70
C LEU A 5 -23.72 14.98 61.16
N GLN A 6 -24.88 15.07 60.50
CA GLN A 6 -25.96 15.99 60.88
C GLN A 6 -26.58 15.62 62.24
N TYR A 7 -26.75 14.33 62.50
CA TYR A 7 -27.20 13.81 63.80
C TYR A 7 -26.21 14.15 64.93
N MET A 8 -24.90 13.94 64.72
CA MET A 8 -23.86 14.25 65.71
C MET A 8 -23.75 15.76 66.02
N LYS A 9 -23.87 16.62 65.00
CA LYS A 9 -23.95 18.08 65.17
C LYS A 9 -25.14 18.48 66.03
N THR A 10 -26.30 17.87 65.80
CA THR A 10 -27.53 18.13 66.56
C THR A 10 -27.37 17.71 68.03
N LEU A 11 -26.79 16.54 68.28
CA LEU A 11 -26.50 16.06 69.64
C LEU A 11 -25.54 16.99 70.39
N ARG A 12 -24.49 17.49 69.73
CA ARG A 12 -23.55 18.45 70.31
C ARG A 12 -24.25 19.77 70.68
N TYR A 13 -25.10 20.30 69.80
CA TYR A 13 -25.86 21.52 70.07
C TYR A 13 -26.72 21.35 71.33
N GLN A 14 -27.43 20.22 71.46
CA GLN A 14 -28.24 19.90 72.63
C GLN A 14 -27.39 19.76 73.90
N MET A 15 -26.24 19.08 73.82
CA MET A 15 -25.36 18.86 74.97
C MET A 15 -24.67 20.16 75.45
N ASN A 16 -24.31 21.06 74.52
CA ASN A 16 -23.78 22.37 74.86
C ASN A 16 -24.83 23.30 75.47
N ALA A 17 -26.05 23.29 74.95
CA ALA A 17 -27.18 24.01 75.56
C ALA A 17 -27.44 23.55 77.01
N PHE A 18 -27.39 22.23 77.24
CA PHE A 18 -27.53 21.65 78.57
C PHE A 18 -26.39 22.05 79.53
N LEU A 19 -25.14 21.99 79.08
CA LEU A 19 -23.99 22.38 79.92
C LEU A 19 -23.96 23.88 80.24
N LEU A 20 -24.39 24.74 79.31
CA LEU A 20 -24.57 26.18 79.57
C LEU A 20 -25.68 26.45 80.61
N SER A 21 -26.75 25.64 80.61
CA SER A 21 -27.82 25.75 81.61
C SER A 21 -27.36 25.41 83.03
N LEU A 22 -26.34 24.56 83.18
CA LEU A 22 -25.75 24.17 84.47
C LEU A 22 -24.74 25.19 85.01
N GLN A 23 -24.17 26.06 84.17
CA GLN A 23 -23.23 27.12 84.56
C GLN A 23 -23.90 28.46 84.88
N SER A 24 -25.21 28.58 84.65
CA SER A 24 -25.95 29.82 84.91
C SER A 24 -26.18 30.02 86.42
N PRO A 25 -25.73 31.14 87.04
CA PRO A 25 -26.01 31.43 88.43
C PRO A 25 -27.52 31.63 88.60
N ARG A 26 -28.13 30.95 89.59
CA ARG A 26 -29.52 31.22 90.00
C ARG A 26 -29.74 32.74 90.14
N PRO A 27 -30.89 33.28 89.71
CA PRO A 27 -31.18 34.70 89.88
C PRO A 27 -31.12 35.07 91.37
N ARG A 28 -30.40 36.15 91.67
CA ARG A 28 -30.28 36.73 93.02
C ARG A 28 -31.68 37.08 93.54
N SER A 29 -32.04 36.51 94.68
CA SER A 29 -33.19 36.91 95.48
C SER A 29 -33.06 38.37 95.95
N PRO A 30 -34.15 39.17 95.98
CA PRO A 30 -34.15 40.55 96.48
C PRO A 30 -34.07 40.62 98.03
N PRO A 31 -33.74 41.79 98.62
CA PRO A 31 -33.26 41.89 100.00
C PRO A 31 -34.37 41.79 101.07
N VAL A 32 -33.90 41.40 102.26
CA VAL A 32 -34.60 41.02 103.49
C VAL A 32 -35.30 42.18 104.21
N CYS A 33 -36.50 41.92 104.74
CA CYS A 33 -37.03 42.60 105.95
C CYS A 33 -37.04 41.61 107.14
N LYS A 34 -36.49 42.07 108.27
CA LYS A 34 -36.11 41.28 109.47
C LYS A 34 -37.32 40.86 110.33
N THR A 35 -37.22 39.71 111.02
CA THR A 35 -37.18 39.67 112.51
C THR A 35 -36.93 38.26 113.09
N ARG A 36 -36.12 38.26 114.17
CA ARG A 36 -36.03 37.36 115.34
C ARG A 36 -35.49 35.91 115.24
N LYS A 37 -34.25 35.79 115.75
CA LYS A 37 -33.67 34.80 116.68
C LYS A 37 -34.01 33.31 116.47
N PHE A 38 -32.98 32.52 116.14
CA PHE A 38 -32.60 31.32 116.92
C PHE A 38 -31.14 30.95 116.59
N SER A 39 -30.28 31.02 117.59
CA SER A 39 -28.95 30.43 117.61
C SER A 39 -29.08 28.98 118.07
N HIS A 40 -28.82 28.01 117.18
CA HIS A 40 -28.38 26.68 117.59
C HIS A 40 -27.64 25.96 116.45
N LEU A 41 -26.38 25.64 116.73
CA LEU A 41 -25.75 24.35 116.42
C LEU A 41 -25.68 23.95 114.93
N GLN A 42 -24.65 24.47 114.28
CA GLN A 42 -23.57 23.69 113.65
C GLN A 42 -23.63 22.16 113.85
N ARG A 43 -24.52 21.44 113.14
CA ARG A 43 -24.39 20.00 112.82
C ARG A 43 -25.40 19.59 111.73
N ALA A 44 -25.20 20.06 110.49
CA ALA A 44 -25.96 19.57 109.33
C ALA A 44 -25.20 19.68 107.98
N LEU A 45 -23.86 19.74 107.99
CA LEU A 45 -23.04 19.82 106.76
C LEU A 45 -22.68 18.45 106.15
N SER A 46 -23.34 17.36 106.56
CA SER A 46 -23.01 16.00 106.08
C SER A 46 -23.78 15.48 104.85
N PRO A 47 -24.89 16.08 104.34
CA PRO A 47 -25.44 15.68 103.03
C PRO A 47 -24.90 16.53 101.86
N VAL A 48 -24.44 17.77 102.12
CA VAL A 48 -24.05 18.72 101.06
C VAL A 48 -22.74 18.33 100.39
N SER A 49 -21.79 17.71 101.10
CA SER A 49 -20.53 17.24 100.50
C SER A 49 -20.69 16.01 99.61
N LYS A 50 -21.62 15.09 99.92
CA LYS A 50 -21.91 13.89 99.10
C LYS A 50 -22.60 14.24 97.77
N ASN A 51 -23.48 15.24 97.75
CA ASN A 51 -24.11 15.71 96.52
C ASN A 51 -23.14 16.52 95.64
N SER A 52 -22.18 17.22 96.26
CA SER A 52 -21.09 17.89 95.53
C SER A 52 -20.16 16.90 94.81
N SER A 53 -19.83 15.76 95.43
CA SER A 53 -19.00 14.71 94.81
C SER A 53 -19.67 14.07 93.60
N LYS A 54 -20.97 13.72 93.71
CA LYS A 54 -21.74 13.14 92.60
C LYS A 54 -21.91 14.10 91.42
N MET A 55 -22.06 15.39 91.70
CA MET A 55 -22.15 16.41 90.66
C MET A 55 -20.82 16.58 89.92
N GLU A 56 -19.69 16.48 90.62
CA GLU A 56 -18.35 16.57 90.03
C GLU A 56 -18.05 15.33 89.15
N GLU A 57 -18.41 14.13 89.60
CA GLU A 57 -18.31 12.89 88.81
C GLU A 57 -19.15 12.96 87.53
N TYR A 58 -20.39 13.46 87.62
CA TYR A 58 -21.25 13.68 86.46
C TYR A 58 -20.65 14.71 85.49
N LEU A 59 -20.12 15.81 86.00
CA LEU A 59 -19.46 16.82 85.17
C LEU A 59 -18.23 16.24 84.46
N GLN A 60 -17.44 15.42 85.14
CA GLN A 60 -16.28 14.75 84.56
C GLN A 60 -16.68 13.74 83.47
N TYR A 61 -17.77 13.00 83.69
CA TYR A 61 -18.37 12.14 82.68
C TYR A 61 -18.81 12.92 81.43
N MET A 62 -19.50 14.05 81.60
CA MET A 62 -19.94 14.90 80.49
C MET A 62 -18.77 15.51 79.70
N LYS A 63 -17.69 15.91 80.38
CA LYS A 63 -16.46 16.38 79.72
C LYS A 63 -15.83 15.27 78.88
N THR A 64 -15.78 14.05 79.40
CA THR A 64 -15.25 12.87 78.70
C THR A 64 -16.09 12.54 77.47
N LEU A 65 -17.41 12.55 77.60
CA LEU A 65 -18.33 12.31 76.49
C LEU A 65 -18.17 13.37 75.38
N ARG A 66 -18.03 14.65 75.75
CA ARG A 66 -17.75 15.73 74.78
C ARG A 66 -16.45 15.50 74.02
N TYR A 67 -15.39 15.09 74.72
CA TYR A 67 -14.11 14.78 74.09
C TYR A 67 -14.25 13.63 73.08
N GLN A 68 -14.91 12.54 73.47
CA GLN A 68 -15.17 11.38 72.59
C GLN A 68 -16.04 11.76 71.39
N MET A 69 -17.08 12.57 71.57
CA MET A 69 -17.92 13.04 70.47
C MET A 69 -17.15 13.90 69.47
N ASN A 70 -16.20 14.71 69.95
CA ASN A 70 -15.37 15.53 69.06
C ASN A 70 -14.40 14.66 68.26
N ASP A 71 -13.73 13.68 68.88
CA ASP A 71 -12.86 12.74 68.18
C ASP A 71 -13.61 11.96 67.09
N VAL A 72 -14.84 11.49 67.38
CA VAL A 72 -15.69 10.81 66.40
C VAL A 72 -16.09 11.74 65.25
N GLU A 73 -16.39 13.02 65.51
CA GLU A 73 -16.72 13.97 64.45
C GLU A 73 -15.50 14.29 63.56
N ASP A 74 -14.32 14.48 64.15
CA ASP A 74 -13.07 14.71 63.42
C ASP A 74 -12.73 13.51 62.53
N GLN A 75 -12.91 12.29 63.05
CA GLN A 75 -12.76 11.06 62.27
C GLN A 75 -13.80 10.97 61.14
N ALA A 76 -15.07 11.28 61.41
CA ALA A 76 -16.12 11.27 60.38
C ALA A 76 -15.86 12.30 59.28
N ALA A 77 -15.38 13.50 59.62
CA ALA A 77 -14.99 14.52 58.65
C ALA A 77 -13.82 14.05 57.79
N LYS A 78 -12.80 13.42 58.39
CA LYS A 78 -11.66 12.85 57.66
C LYS A 78 -12.10 11.77 56.67
N ILE A 79 -12.91 10.81 57.13
CA ILE A 79 -13.42 9.73 56.27
C ILE A 79 -14.27 10.31 55.13
N SER A 80 -15.13 11.30 55.40
CA SER A 80 -15.94 11.94 54.38
C SER A 80 -15.11 12.60 53.28
N VAL A 81 -14.00 13.26 53.62
CA VAL A 81 -13.10 13.85 52.61
C VAL A 81 -12.41 12.76 51.78
N GLU A 82 -11.96 11.68 52.44
CA GLU A 82 -11.32 10.55 51.77
C GLU A 82 -12.28 9.83 50.81
N GLU A 83 -13.55 9.63 51.20
CA GLU A 83 -14.58 9.08 50.31
C GLU A 83 -14.85 9.96 49.09
N GLN A 84 -14.98 11.28 49.29
CA GLN A 84 -15.20 12.20 48.16
C GLN A 84 -14.02 12.23 47.19
N MET A 85 -12.80 12.14 47.72
CA MET A 85 -11.59 11.99 46.91
C MET A 85 -11.63 10.69 46.10
N GLN A 86 -11.94 9.56 46.74
CA GLN A 86 -12.06 8.27 46.05
C GLN A 86 -13.15 8.28 44.96
N ILE A 87 -14.33 8.84 45.25
CA ILE A 87 -15.42 8.98 44.26
C ILE A 87 -14.95 9.78 43.04
N THR A 88 -14.27 10.90 43.27
CA THR A 88 -13.76 11.74 42.18
C THR A 88 -12.71 10.99 41.33
N THR A 89 -11.82 10.23 41.98
CA THR A 89 -10.84 9.38 41.29
C THR A 89 -11.53 8.31 40.45
N ILE A 90 -12.52 7.61 41.01
CA ILE A 90 -13.28 6.57 40.29
C ILE A 90 -13.96 7.17 39.05
N GLN A 91 -14.66 8.29 39.19
CA GLN A 91 -15.33 8.96 38.08
C GLN A 91 -14.37 9.42 36.98
N THR A 92 -13.14 9.79 37.35
CA THR A 92 -12.10 10.16 36.38
C THR A 92 -11.63 8.93 35.62
N LEU A 93 -11.32 7.85 36.32
CA LEU A 93 -10.89 6.59 35.71
C LEU A 93 -11.98 5.96 34.83
N GLU A 94 -13.24 6.08 35.20
CA GLU A 94 -14.38 5.62 34.38
C GLU A 94 -14.41 6.34 33.02
N LYS A 95 -14.21 7.67 33.01
CA LYS A 95 -14.16 8.45 31.78
C LYS A 95 -12.97 8.05 30.91
N ASP A 96 -11.79 7.90 31.51
CA ASP A 96 -10.59 7.48 30.80
C ASP A 96 -10.75 6.08 30.19
N LEU A 97 -11.40 5.17 30.93
CA LEU A 97 -11.70 3.81 30.46
C LEU A 97 -12.69 3.82 29.29
N ASP A 98 -13.70 4.69 29.32
CA ASP A 98 -14.63 4.84 28.20
C ASP A 98 -13.97 5.48 26.97
N LEU A 99 -13.07 6.45 27.15
CA LEU A 99 -12.22 6.97 26.07
C LEU A 99 -11.36 5.86 25.46
N ALA A 100 -10.65 5.09 26.29
CA ALA A 100 -9.81 3.97 25.84
C ALA A 100 -10.62 2.89 25.08
N LYS A 101 -11.84 2.58 25.53
CA LYS A 101 -12.75 1.68 24.80
C LYS A 101 -13.13 2.25 23.43
N SER A 102 -13.41 3.54 23.34
CA SER A 102 -13.79 4.20 22.09
C SER A 102 -12.64 4.21 21.08
N ASP A 103 -11.42 4.49 21.54
CA ASP A 103 -10.21 4.44 20.72
C ASP A 103 -9.90 3.02 20.27
N THR A 104 -10.03 2.03 21.16
CA THR A 104 -9.87 0.60 20.81
C THR A 104 -10.84 0.18 19.70
N ARG A 105 -12.10 0.65 19.74
CA ARG A 105 -13.09 0.39 18.68
C ARG A 105 -12.66 1.02 17.35
N ARG A 106 -12.21 2.28 17.39
CA ARG A 106 -11.73 3.00 16.20
C ARG A 106 -10.52 2.29 15.58
N PHE A 107 -9.53 1.92 16.38
CA PHE A 107 -8.35 1.20 15.89
C PHE A 107 -8.69 -0.13 15.24
N LYS A 108 -9.70 -0.85 15.76
CA LYS A 108 -10.20 -2.07 15.14
C LYS A 108 -10.81 -1.79 13.76
N GLU A 109 -11.64 -0.77 13.64
CA GLU A 109 -12.25 -0.36 12.37
C GLU A 109 -11.18 0.05 11.34
N ASP A 110 -10.18 0.83 11.76
CA ASP A 110 -9.06 1.25 10.91
C ASP A 110 -8.23 0.03 10.45
N THR A 111 -7.98 -0.92 11.35
CA THR A 111 -7.30 -2.19 11.01
C THR A 111 -8.09 -2.99 9.98
N ASP A 112 -9.41 -3.11 10.14
CA ASP A 112 -10.28 -3.80 9.18
C ASP A 112 -10.29 -3.10 7.80
N GLN A 113 -10.31 -1.76 7.77
CA GLN A 113 -10.20 -0.99 6.54
C GLN A 113 -8.84 -1.22 5.86
N MET A 114 -7.76 -1.18 6.64
CA MET A 114 -6.41 -1.43 6.15
C MET A 114 -6.26 -2.83 5.57
N VAL A 115 -6.80 -3.86 6.24
CA VAL A 115 -6.79 -5.24 5.74
C VAL A 115 -7.56 -5.35 4.41
N LYS A 116 -8.72 -4.69 4.28
CA LYS A 116 -9.47 -4.63 3.01
C LYS A 116 -8.67 -3.94 1.90
N ALA A 117 -8.01 -2.83 2.20
CA ALA A 117 -7.17 -2.12 1.25
C ALA A 117 -5.97 -2.97 0.79
N LYS A 118 -5.29 -3.64 1.73
CA LYS A 118 -4.22 -4.61 1.44
C LYS A 118 -4.71 -5.73 0.53
N GLY A 119 -5.90 -6.27 0.80
CA GLY A 119 -6.53 -7.29 -0.06
C GLY A 119 -6.70 -6.81 -1.51
N ARG A 120 -7.22 -5.60 -1.71
CA ARG A 120 -7.37 -5.00 -3.05
C ARG A 120 -6.03 -4.82 -3.77
N ILE A 121 -5.01 -4.33 -3.06
CA ILE A 121 -3.66 -4.16 -3.62
C ILE A 121 -3.08 -5.51 -4.04
N CYS A 122 -3.20 -6.55 -3.21
CA CYS A 122 -2.74 -7.90 -3.55
C CYS A 122 -3.44 -8.44 -4.82
N SER A 123 -4.76 -8.24 -4.96
CA SER A 123 -5.48 -8.63 -6.18
C SER A 123 -4.95 -7.92 -7.42
N GLN A 124 -4.67 -6.62 -7.33
CA GLN A 124 -4.10 -5.85 -8.43
C GLN A 124 -2.69 -6.32 -8.79
N ILE A 125 -1.84 -6.61 -7.80
CA ILE A 125 -0.48 -7.13 -8.03
C ILE A 125 -0.55 -8.46 -8.78
N LEU A 126 -1.41 -9.39 -8.35
CA LEU A 126 -1.58 -10.69 -9.00
C LEU A 126 -2.08 -10.56 -10.44
N GLU A 127 -3.01 -9.64 -10.70
CA GLU A 127 -3.49 -9.35 -12.05
C GLU A 127 -2.36 -8.82 -12.96
N LYS A 128 -1.54 -7.90 -12.44
CA LYS A 128 -0.39 -7.36 -13.17
C LYS A 128 0.66 -8.43 -13.45
N GLN A 129 0.98 -9.28 -12.47
CA GLN A 129 1.90 -10.40 -12.65
C GLN A 129 1.42 -11.37 -13.75
N ARG A 130 0.12 -11.70 -13.77
CA ARG A 130 -0.45 -12.53 -14.84
C ARG A 130 -0.30 -11.90 -16.22
N LYS A 131 -0.50 -10.58 -16.31
CA LYS A 131 -0.33 -9.83 -17.56
C LYS A 131 1.14 -9.79 -18.00
N ILE A 132 2.08 -9.64 -17.06
CA ILE A 132 3.52 -9.69 -17.35
C ILE A 132 3.90 -11.06 -17.92
N ALA A 133 3.50 -12.15 -17.25
CA ALA A 133 3.78 -13.51 -17.72
C ALA A 133 3.22 -13.78 -19.13
N SER A 134 2.03 -13.27 -19.44
CA SER A 134 1.46 -13.33 -20.79
C SER A 134 2.31 -12.59 -21.81
N LEU A 135 2.78 -11.38 -21.49
CA LEU A 135 3.62 -10.59 -22.39
C LEU A 135 5.02 -11.19 -22.58
N GLU A 136 5.58 -11.81 -21.54
CA GLU A 136 6.84 -12.54 -21.62
C GLU A 136 6.73 -13.74 -22.56
N SER A 137 5.63 -14.49 -22.49
CA SER A 137 5.33 -15.59 -23.41
C SER A 137 5.18 -15.11 -24.87
N ASP A 138 4.45 -14.00 -25.08
CA ASP A 138 4.31 -13.39 -26.40
C ASP A 138 5.68 -12.93 -26.94
N SER A 139 6.50 -12.30 -26.10
CA SER A 139 7.85 -11.85 -26.46
C SER A 139 8.77 -13.01 -26.85
N SER A 140 8.71 -14.12 -26.12
CA SER A 140 9.46 -15.33 -26.46
C SER A 140 9.03 -15.90 -27.81
N THR A 141 7.72 -15.96 -28.06
CA THR A 141 7.16 -16.45 -29.34
C THR A 141 7.58 -15.56 -30.51
N LEU A 142 7.55 -14.24 -30.31
CA LEU A 142 7.98 -13.27 -31.32
C LEU A 142 9.48 -13.40 -31.61
N THR A 143 10.30 -13.60 -30.59
CA THR A 143 11.75 -13.82 -30.73
C THR A 143 12.03 -15.06 -31.57
N GLN A 144 11.39 -16.18 -31.24
CA GLN A 144 11.51 -17.42 -32.01
C GLN A 144 11.07 -17.24 -33.48
N THR A 145 9.98 -16.50 -33.71
CA THR A 145 9.50 -16.19 -35.07
C THR A 145 10.50 -15.34 -35.84
N LEU A 146 11.14 -14.37 -35.18
CA LEU A 146 12.15 -13.52 -35.80
C LEU A 146 13.40 -14.32 -36.21
N GLU A 147 13.84 -15.25 -35.36
CA GLU A 147 14.97 -16.15 -35.66
C GLU A 147 14.69 -17.00 -36.90
N LEU A 148 13.49 -17.58 -37.01
CA LEU A 148 13.08 -18.35 -38.19
C LEU A 148 13.06 -17.50 -39.47
N ILE A 149 12.53 -16.28 -39.41
CA ILE A 149 12.52 -15.35 -40.55
C ILE A 149 13.96 -15.00 -40.97
N GLN A 150 14.84 -14.75 -40.00
CA GLN A 150 16.25 -14.46 -40.28
C GLN A 150 16.94 -15.65 -40.94
N GLN A 151 16.66 -16.87 -40.49
CA GLN A 151 17.17 -18.10 -41.09
C GLN A 151 16.68 -18.30 -42.53
N GLU A 152 15.38 -18.12 -42.79
CA GLU A 152 14.82 -18.20 -44.14
C GLU A 152 15.41 -17.14 -45.08
N ARG A 153 15.59 -15.91 -44.58
CA ARG A 153 16.23 -14.83 -45.35
C ARG A 153 17.65 -15.22 -45.78
N VAL A 154 18.45 -15.78 -44.87
CA VAL A 154 19.82 -16.22 -45.17
C VAL A 154 19.79 -17.34 -46.22
N ASN A 155 18.91 -18.34 -46.05
CA ASN A 155 18.76 -19.44 -47.00
C ASN A 155 18.38 -18.96 -48.41
N LEU A 156 17.38 -18.08 -48.51
CA LEU A 156 16.96 -17.47 -49.78
C LEU A 156 18.09 -16.65 -50.43
N SER A 157 18.85 -15.90 -49.62
CA SER A 157 20.00 -15.14 -50.10
C SER A 157 21.07 -16.05 -50.72
N THR A 158 21.39 -17.18 -50.07
CA THR A 158 22.35 -18.16 -50.61
C THR A 158 21.86 -18.73 -51.93
N ARG A 159 20.60 -19.19 -52.01
CA ARG A 159 20.01 -19.73 -53.25
C ARG A 159 19.98 -18.71 -54.38
N LEU A 160 19.78 -17.42 -54.06
CA LEU A 160 19.81 -16.35 -55.05
C LEU A 160 21.22 -16.15 -55.62
N VAL A 161 22.24 -16.13 -54.75
CA VAL A 161 23.65 -16.04 -55.17
C VAL A 161 24.03 -17.22 -56.05
N GLU A 162 23.66 -18.45 -55.66
CA GLU A 162 23.89 -19.66 -56.46
C GLU A 162 23.25 -19.57 -57.85
N LYS A 163 21.99 -19.13 -57.94
CA LYS A 163 21.31 -18.91 -59.23
C LYS A 163 21.98 -17.83 -60.06
N SER A 164 22.39 -16.73 -59.44
CA SER A 164 23.09 -15.64 -60.14
C SER A 164 24.42 -16.12 -60.73
N ALA A 165 25.18 -16.92 -59.96
CA ALA A 165 26.43 -17.52 -60.43
C ALA A 165 26.19 -18.48 -61.61
N TYR A 166 25.15 -19.31 -61.53
CA TYR A 166 24.76 -20.20 -62.62
C TYR A 166 24.44 -19.44 -63.92
N TYR A 167 23.60 -18.39 -63.84
CA TYR A 167 23.25 -17.61 -65.03
C TYR A 167 24.43 -16.83 -65.60
N THR A 168 25.33 -16.33 -64.74
CA THR A 168 26.58 -15.69 -65.17
C THR A 168 27.41 -16.68 -66.00
N LYS A 169 27.60 -17.91 -65.48
CA LYS A 169 28.32 -18.96 -66.20
C LYS A 169 27.68 -19.31 -67.55
N VAL A 170 26.34 -19.43 -67.60
CA VAL A 170 25.63 -19.71 -68.86
C VAL A 170 25.80 -18.56 -69.86
N ALA A 171 25.75 -17.31 -69.39
CA ALA A 171 25.99 -16.15 -70.25
C ALA A 171 27.42 -16.15 -70.80
N ASP A 172 28.43 -16.45 -69.97
CA ASP A 172 29.82 -16.57 -70.40
C ASP A 172 30.00 -17.70 -71.42
N GLU A 173 29.36 -18.86 -71.22
CA GLU A 173 29.38 -19.97 -72.19
C GLU A 173 28.78 -19.59 -73.54
N ILE A 174 27.68 -18.80 -73.55
CA ILE A 174 27.06 -18.30 -74.78
C ILE A 174 27.98 -17.28 -75.47
N ASN A 175 28.57 -16.36 -74.71
CA ASN A 175 29.49 -15.35 -75.24
C ASN A 175 30.73 -16.00 -75.87
N ASN A 176 31.35 -16.98 -75.20
CA ASN A 176 32.50 -17.70 -75.73
C ASN A 176 32.16 -18.41 -77.05
N LYS A 177 31.00 -19.09 -77.14
CA LYS A 177 30.55 -19.72 -78.39
C LYS A 177 30.32 -18.71 -79.52
N LEU A 178 29.82 -17.52 -79.19
CA LEU A 178 29.61 -16.46 -80.17
C LEU A 178 30.94 -15.88 -80.67
N GLU A 179 31.92 -15.69 -79.78
CA GLU A 179 33.28 -15.28 -80.14
C GLU A 179 33.96 -16.32 -81.03
N GLU A 180 33.87 -17.61 -80.69
CA GLU A 180 34.39 -18.72 -81.54
C GLU A 180 33.77 -18.69 -82.95
N GLN A 181 32.44 -18.48 -83.04
CA GLN A 181 31.77 -18.35 -84.34
C GLN A 181 32.24 -17.11 -85.11
N GLN A 182 32.44 -15.99 -84.43
CA GLN A 182 32.93 -14.75 -85.04
C GLN A 182 34.37 -14.91 -85.56
N GLU A 183 35.24 -15.56 -84.80
CA GLU A 183 36.61 -15.90 -85.21
C GLU A 183 36.62 -16.84 -86.41
N TRP A 184 35.76 -17.87 -86.40
CA TRP A 184 35.59 -18.77 -87.54
C TRP A 184 35.18 -18.02 -88.81
N ILE A 185 34.19 -17.13 -88.74
CA ILE A 185 33.76 -16.27 -89.87
C ILE A 185 34.90 -15.37 -90.35
N ASN A 186 35.65 -14.76 -89.42
CA ASN A 186 36.76 -13.89 -89.76
C ASN A 186 37.88 -14.69 -90.48
N SER A 187 38.20 -15.89 -90.00
CA SER A 187 39.17 -16.80 -90.67
C SER A 187 38.71 -17.20 -92.08
N TYR A 188 37.40 -17.48 -92.23
CA TYR A 188 36.81 -17.82 -93.52
C TYR A 188 36.91 -16.64 -94.50
N LYS A 189 36.57 -15.42 -94.08
CA LYS A 189 36.72 -14.19 -94.89
C LYS A 189 38.17 -13.94 -95.33
N ILE A 190 39.15 -14.25 -94.49
CA ILE A 190 40.57 -14.15 -94.86
C ILE A 190 40.95 -15.22 -95.90
N SER A 191 40.44 -16.46 -95.75
CA SER A 191 40.67 -17.51 -96.73
C SER A 191 39.95 -17.29 -98.07
N SER A 192 38.78 -16.65 -98.07
CA SER A 192 38.03 -16.31 -99.28
C SER A 192 38.66 -15.13 -100.03
N THR A 193 39.22 -14.14 -99.33
CA THR A 193 39.98 -13.05 -99.97
C THR A 193 41.30 -13.52 -100.61
N VAL A 194 41.89 -14.63 -100.13
CA VAL A 194 43.03 -15.29 -100.81
C VAL A 194 42.59 -16.10 -102.04
N ARG A 195 41.35 -16.60 -102.09
CA ARG A 195 40.84 -17.41 -103.21
C ARG A 195 40.12 -16.59 -104.28
N GLN A 196 39.65 -15.39 -103.95
CA GLN A 196 38.77 -14.59 -104.81
C GLN A 196 39.54 -13.50 -105.58
N HIS A 197 40.54 -13.95 -106.34
CA HIS A 197 41.09 -13.22 -107.49
C HIS A 197 40.79 -13.96 -108.82
N GLY A 198 39.63 -14.61 -108.92
CA GLY A 198 39.18 -15.25 -110.16
C GLY A 198 37.71 -15.64 -110.17
N LEU A 199 36.96 -15.04 -111.12
CA LEU A 199 35.65 -15.43 -111.69
C LEU A 199 34.41 -15.09 -110.82
N ILE A 200 33.58 -14.08 -111.13
CA ILE A 200 32.72 -13.74 -112.31
C ILE A 200 31.48 -14.64 -112.44
N LYS A 201 30.30 -14.02 -112.16
CA LYS A 201 28.94 -14.14 -112.77
C LYS A 201 28.31 -15.54 -112.96
N ASP A 202 26.99 -15.80 -112.88
CA ASP A 202 25.82 -15.11 -113.43
C ASP A 202 24.50 -15.59 -112.77
N LYS A 203 23.39 -14.95 -113.17
CA LYS A 203 21.97 -15.12 -112.80
C LYS A 203 21.33 -16.47 -113.22
N ILE A 204 20.16 -16.82 -112.65
CA ILE A 204 18.82 -17.06 -113.29
C ILE A 204 17.89 -17.89 -112.36
N ASP A 205 16.73 -17.29 -112.04
CA ASP A 205 15.31 -17.70 -112.17
C ASP A 205 14.68 -19.07 -111.76
N GLU A 206 13.38 -18.96 -111.40
CA GLU A 206 12.24 -19.90 -111.34
C GLU A 206 12.33 -21.32 -110.71
N GLN A 207 11.39 -21.66 -109.81
CA GLN A 207 10.19 -22.50 -110.10
C GLN A 207 9.51 -23.06 -108.82
N ALA A 208 8.20 -23.30 -108.95
CA ALA A 208 7.23 -23.78 -107.97
C ALA A 208 7.47 -25.18 -107.38
N GLY A 209 6.85 -25.46 -106.23
CA GLY A 209 6.68 -26.80 -105.68
C GLY A 209 5.69 -26.83 -104.51
N GLU A 210 4.53 -27.43 -104.75
CA GLU A 210 3.53 -27.82 -103.75
C GLU A 210 4.12 -28.82 -102.74
N THR A 211 3.80 -28.69 -101.45
CA THR A 211 3.81 -29.83 -100.52
C THR A 211 2.70 -29.70 -99.48
N GLU A 212 1.80 -30.68 -99.53
CA GLU A 212 0.80 -31.05 -98.54
C GLU A 212 1.41 -31.18 -97.13
N GLY A 213 0.83 -30.49 -96.16
CA GLY A 213 1.22 -30.52 -94.75
C GLY A 213 0.01 -30.49 -93.84
N LYS A 214 -0.51 -31.67 -93.52
CA LYS A 214 -1.60 -31.95 -92.59
C LYS A 214 -1.25 -31.44 -91.18
N CYS A 215 -2.04 -30.53 -90.60
CA CYS A 215 -2.07 -30.35 -89.15
C CYS A 215 -3.52 -30.30 -88.66
N MET A 216 -3.94 -31.44 -88.10
CA MET A 216 -5.18 -31.61 -87.38
C MET A 216 -5.09 -30.81 -86.07
N VAL A 217 -5.90 -29.77 -85.94
CA VAL A 217 -6.10 -29.06 -84.66
C VAL A 217 -6.93 -29.99 -83.78
N GLU A 218 -6.23 -30.85 -83.05
CA GLU A 218 -6.83 -31.68 -82.01
C GLU A 218 -7.09 -30.82 -80.78
N SER A 219 -8.35 -30.43 -80.63
CA SER A 219 -8.91 -29.92 -79.39
C SER A 219 -8.82 -31.00 -78.31
N CYS A 220 -7.74 -31.02 -77.54
CA CYS A 220 -7.61 -31.87 -76.36
C CYS A 220 -7.03 -31.09 -75.17
N PHE A 221 -7.90 -30.89 -74.18
CA PHE A 221 -7.66 -30.59 -72.76
C PHE A 221 -7.04 -29.22 -72.38
N THR A 222 -7.88 -28.20 -72.20
CA THR A 222 -7.53 -26.94 -71.50
C THR A 222 -8.45 -26.60 -70.33
N THR A 223 -9.19 -27.58 -69.79
CA THR A 223 -10.06 -27.35 -68.63
C THR A 223 -9.33 -27.45 -67.28
N ASP A 224 -8.32 -28.31 -67.14
CA ASP A 224 -7.61 -28.49 -65.85
C ASP A 224 -6.67 -27.33 -65.48
N ARG A 225 -6.00 -26.75 -66.48
CA ARG A 225 -4.99 -25.69 -66.23
C ARG A 225 -5.61 -24.37 -65.80
N LEU A 226 -6.82 -24.07 -66.29
CA LEU A 226 -7.61 -22.91 -65.86
C LEU A 226 -8.16 -23.10 -64.44
N ASP A 227 -8.54 -24.32 -64.05
CA ASP A 227 -9.10 -24.60 -62.73
C ASP A 227 -8.05 -24.45 -61.61
N ASP A 228 -6.80 -24.84 -61.87
CA ASP A 228 -5.68 -24.67 -60.93
C ASP A 228 -5.23 -23.21 -60.79
N GLU A 229 -5.23 -22.43 -61.87
CA GLU A 229 -4.94 -20.98 -61.83
C GLU A 229 -6.02 -20.22 -61.06
N VAL A 230 -7.30 -20.56 -61.28
CA VAL A 230 -8.44 -20.00 -60.54
C VAL A 230 -8.38 -20.38 -59.06
N LYS A 231 -8.01 -21.62 -58.70
CA LYS A 231 -7.80 -22.04 -57.30
C LYS A 231 -6.66 -21.28 -56.63
N ASN A 232 -5.54 -21.07 -57.31
CA ASN A 232 -4.39 -20.32 -56.79
C ASN A 232 -4.74 -18.83 -56.56
N LEU A 233 -5.44 -18.21 -57.52
CA LEU A 233 -5.95 -16.85 -57.39
C LEU A 233 -6.93 -16.71 -56.23
N LYS A 234 -7.84 -17.67 -56.07
CA LYS A 234 -8.78 -17.71 -54.96
C LYS A 234 -8.07 -17.82 -53.61
N ALA A 235 -7.07 -18.68 -53.49
CA ALA A 235 -6.27 -18.81 -52.26
C ALA A 235 -5.51 -17.51 -51.92
N LYS A 236 -4.97 -16.81 -52.93
CA LYS A 236 -4.33 -15.49 -52.74
C LYS A 236 -5.33 -14.42 -52.32
N MET A 237 -6.53 -14.42 -52.92
CA MET A 237 -7.64 -13.53 -52.55
C MET A 237 -8.08 -13.76 -51.11
N ASP A 238 -8.25 -15.02 -50.69
CA ASP A 238 -8.63 -15.39 -49.33
C ASP A 238 -7.53 -15.00 -48.32
N SER A 239 -6.26 -15.21 -48.68
CA SER A 239 -5.11 -14.75 -47.89
C SER A 239 -5.08 -13.22 -47.75
N ALA A 240 -5.31 -12.49 -48.83
CA ALA A 240 -5.37 -11.03 -48.82
C ALA A 240 -6.54 -10.52 -47.97
N LYS A 241 -7.69 -11.18 -48.05
CA LYS A 241 -8.87 -10.87 -47.24
C LYS A 241 -8.60 -11.09 -45.75
N ALA A 242 -7.99 -12.22 -45.38
CA ALA A 242 -7.59 -12.49 -44.00
C ALA A 242 -6.60 -11.45 -43.45
N LYS A 243 -5.62 -11.00 -44.27
CA LYS A 243 -4.72 -9.91 -43.89
C LYS A 243 -5.45 -8.58 -43.70
N LEU A 244 -6.41 -8.26 -44.56
CA LEU A 244 -7.24 -7.06 -44.44
C LEU A 244 -8.09 -7.08 -43.17
N ASP A 245 -8.68 -8.22 -42.84
CA ASP A 245 -9.47 -8.40 -41.61
C ASP A 245 -8.59 -8.24 -40.37
N TRP A 246 -7.38 -8.81 -40.38
CA TRP A 246 -6.39 -8.64 -39.32
C TRP A 246 -5.96 -7.17 -39.14
N VAL A 247 -5.68 -6.46 -40.23
CA VAL A 247 -5.36 -5.02 -40.19
C VAL A 247 -6.53 -4.22 -39.62
N THR A 248 -7.76 -4.57 -40.00
CA THR A 248 -8.97 -3.92 -39.52
C THR A 248 -9.15 -4.15 -38.01
N GLN A 249 -8.92 -5.37 -37.52
CA GLN A 249 -8.94 -5.68 -36.10
C GLN A 249 -7.86 -4.91 -35.31
N MET A 250 -6.63 -4.87 -35.83
CA MET A 250 -5.53 -4.09 -35.24
C MET A 250 -5.86 -2.59 -35.18
N LYS A 251 -6.49 -2.04 -36.22
CA LYS A 251 -6.96 -0.65 -36.23
C LYS A 251 -7.97 -0.40 -35.11
N PHE A 252 -8.96 -1.26 -34.92
CA PHE A 252 -9.92 -1.11 -33.82
C PHE A 252 -9.26 -1.18 -32.43
N LYS A 253 -8.29 -2.10 -32.25
CA LYS A 253 -7.51 -2.20 -31.02
C LYS A 253 -6.71 -0.92 -30.74
N LEU A 254 -6.03 -0.40 -31.77
CA LEU A 254 -5.23 0.82 -31.66
C LEU A 254 -6.10 2.06 -31.36
N VAL A 255 -7.28 2.17 -31.96
CA VAL A 255 -8.26 3.23 -31.64
C VAL A 255 -8.71 3.14 -30.18
N SER A 256 -8.99 1.93 -29.69
CA SER A 256 -9.35 1.70 -28.28
C SER A 256 -8.22 2.11 -27.34
N ASP A 257 -6.99 1.69 -27.61
CA ASP A 257 -5.84 2.01 -26.77
C ASP A 257 -5.52 3.52 -26.81
N ASN A 258 -5.60 4.17 -27.97
CA ASN A 258 -5.50 5.63 -28.08
C ASN A 258 -6.54 6.35 -27.22
N SER A 259 -7.77 5.84 -27.15
CA SER A 259 -8.81 6.42 -26.29
C SER A 259 -8.46 6.31 -24.79
N LYS A 260 -7.84 5.20 -24.36
CA LYS A 260 -7.38 5.00 -22.97
C LYS A 260 -6.19 5.90 -22.64
N VAL A 261 -5.24 6.02 -23.55
CA VAL A 261 -4.10 6.93 -23.41
C VAL A 261 -4.59 8.37 -23.29
N LYS A 262 -5.51 8.80 -24.15
CA LYS A 262 -6.13 10.13 -24.07
C LYS A 262 -6.75 10.41 -22.69
N LYS A 263 -7.56 9.48 -22.18
CA LYS A 263 -8.13 9.60 -20.82
C LYS A 263 -7.07 9.68 -19.72
N SER A 264 -5.99 8.91 -19.85
CA SER A 264 -4.89 8.90 -18.87
C SER A 264 -4.12 10.22 -18.88
N VAL A 265 -3.90 10.80 -20.07
CA VAL A 265 -3.26 12.11 -20.24
C VAL A 265 -4.14 13.23 -19.68
N GLU A 266 -5.45 13.20 -19.95
CA GLU A 266 -6.39 14.18 -19.37
C GLU A 266 -6.42 14.09 -17.84
N LEU A 267 -6.41 12.88 -17.28
CA LEU A 267 -6.32 12.68 -15.82
C LEU A 267 -5.01 13.22 -15.24
N ALA A 268 -3.87 12.95 -15.88
CA ALA A 268 -2.58 13.47 -15.46
C ALA A 268 -2.56 15.00 -15.50
N LYS A 269 -3.14 15.61 -16.54
CA LYS A 269 -3.28 17.07 -16.66
C LYS A 269 -4.14 17.67 -15.54
N CYS A 270 -5.22 16.99 -15.14
CA CYS A 270 -6.03 17.42 -13.99
C CYS A 270 -5.22 17.36 -12.69
N ARG A 271 -4.49 16.28 -12.45
CA ARG A 271 -3.63 16.14 -11.25
C ARG A 271 -2.51 17.18 -11.20
N ILE A 272 -1.95 17.55 -12.34
CA ILE A 272 -0.97 18.64 -12.40
C ILE A 272 -1.58 19.91 -11.83
N ASN A 273 -2.87 20.19 -12.09
CA ASN A 273 -3.57 21.35 -11.55
C ASN A 273 -3.80 21.31 -10.03
N ASP A 274 -3.69 20.16 -9.39
CA ASP A 274 -3.83 20.03 -7.93
C ASP A 274 -2.55 20.43 -7.18
N PHE A 275 -1.40 20.49 -7.87
CA PHE A 275 -0.15 20.92 -7.25
C PHE A 275 -0.13 22.43 -6.96
N LYS A 276 0.65 22.80 -5.94
CA LYS A 276 0.89 24.19 -5.59
C LYS A 276 1.52 24.96 -6.79
N PRO A 277 1.18 26.24 -7.00
CA PRO A 277 1.69 27.03 -8.14
C PRO A 277 3.21 27.05 -8.23
N GLU A 278 3.90 27.06 -7.08
CA GLU A 278 5.36 27.09 -6.98
C GLU A 278 6.00 25.83 -7.57
N LEU A 279 5.38 24.66 -7.35
CA LEU A 279 5.84 23.39 -7.92
C LEU A 279 5.58 23.27 -9.42
N LYS A 280 4.51 23.91 -9.92
CA LYS A 280 4.20 23.95 -11.36
C LYS A 280 5.12 24.90 -12.13
N ALA A 281 5.56 25.96 -11.47
CA ALA A 281 6.45 26.97 -12.05
C ALA A 281 7.92 26.56 -12.01
N MET A 282 8.26 25.58 -11.16
CA MET A 282 9.60 25.01 -11.06
C MET A 282 9.99 24.28 -12.35
N ASP A 283 11.25 24.41 -12.76
CA ASP A 283 11.74 23.69 -13.93
C ASP A 283 11.90 22.20 -13.64
N ILE A 284 11.74 21.39 -14.70
CA ILE A 284 11.76 19.92 -14.60
C ILE A 284 13.07 19.42 -13.99
N LYS A 285 14.20 20.06 -14.32
CA LYS A 285 15.52 19.62 -13.84
C LYS A 285 15.64 19.83 -12.33
N THR A 286 15.24 20.98 -11.82
CA THR A 286 15.19 21.23 -10.37
C THR A 286 14.23 20.26 -9.67
N LEU A 287 13.07 19.99 -10.26
CA LEU A 287 12.11 19.03 -9.68
C LEU A 287 12.68 17.59 -9.63
N GLU A 288 13.44 17.19 -10.65
CA GLU A 288 14.14 15.90 -10.67
C GLU A 288 15.27 15.83 -9.62
N GLU A 289 16.00 16.93 -9.40
CA GLU A 289 17.04 17.04 -8.37
C GLU A 289 16.44 16.92 -6.96
N GLU A 290 15.37 17.66 -6.66
CA GLU A 290 14.64 17.57 -5.39
C GLU A 290 14.04 16.18 -5.17
N HIS A 291 13.47 15.57 -6.20
CA HIS A 291 12.96 14.20 -6.10
C HIS A 291 14.09 13.19 -5.79
N ARG A 292 15.28 13.35 -6.39
CA ARG A 292 16.44 12.51 -6.07
C ARG A 292 16.93 12.73 -4.64
N ALA A 293 16.95 13.97 -4.16
CA ALA A 293 17.30 14.29 -2.77
C ALA A 293 16.33 13.62 -1.78
N LEU A 294 15.02 13.76 -2.00
CA LEU A 294 13.99 13.12 -1.17
C LEU A 294 14.09 11.58 -1.17
N LEU A 295 14.43 10.96 -2.30
CA LEU A 295 14.66 9.52 -2.36
C LEU A 295 15.89 9.10 -1.53
N SER A 296 16.94 9.92 -1.55
CA SER A 296 18.14 9.69 -0.73
C SER A 296 17.84 9.83 0.76
N ASP A 297 17.10 10.87 1.15
CA ASP A 297 16.70 11.09 2.54
C ASP A 297 15.85 9.92 3.05
N LYS A 298 14.88 9.46 2.25
CA LYS A 298 14.06 8.29 2.56
C LYS A 298 14.91 7.03 2.76
N ALA A 299 15.94 6.83 1.95
CA ALA A 299 16.86 5.71 2.11
C ALA A 299 17.61 5.81 3.45
N GLY A 300 18.16 6.99 3.77
CA GLY A 300 18.85 7.24 5.04
C GLY A 300 17.94 7.06 6.26
N GLU A 301 16.69 7.54 6.21
CA GLU A 301 15.69 7.31 7.27
C GLU A 301 15.38 5.82 7.45
N THR A 302 15.29 5.07 6.35
CA THR A 302 15.05 3.62 6.39
C THR A 302 16.21 2.88 7.04
N GLU A 303 17.45 3.25 6.72
CA GLU A 303 18.66 2.69 7.34
C GLU A 303 18.74 3.02 8.83
N PHE A 304 18.41 4.26 9.21
CA PHE A 304 18.35 4.67 10.61
C PHE A 304 17.30 3.87 11.40
N LEU A 305 16.11 3.70 10.84
CA LEU A 305 15.05 2.88 11.44
C LEU A 305 15.48 1.41 11.59
N GLN A 306 16.16 0.84 10.58
CA GLN A 306 16.71 -0.52 10.69
C GLN A 306 17.79 -0.63 11.77
N SER A 307 18.65 0.38 11.91
CA SER A 307 19.65 0.43 12.97
C SER A 307 19.00 0.48 14.36
N LEU A 308 17.97 1.31 14.55
CA LEU A 308 17.22 1.36 15.81
C LEU A 308 16.54 0.03 16.13
N GLN A 309 15.93 -0.60 15.12
CA GLN A 309 15.32 -1.92 15.26
C GLN A 309 16.37 -2.97 15.70
N HIS A 310 17.54 -2.96 15.06
CA HIS A 310 18.65 -3.85 15.42
C HIS A 310 19.12 -3.63 16.86
N GLN A 311 19.24 -2.37 17.31
CA GLN A 311 19.60 -2.05 18.69
C GLN A 311 18.52 -2.51 19.68
N SER A 312 17.24 -2.33 19.35
CA SER A 312 16.12 -2.83 20.14
C SER A 312 16.18 -4.35 20.29
N ASP A 313 16.46 -5.08 19.21
CA ASP A 313 16.56 -6.54 19.24
C ASP A 313 17.78 -7.02 20.03
N LYS A 314 18.90 -6.28 19.99
CA LYS A 314 20.06 -6.54 20.85
C LYS A 314 19.71 -6.41 22.33
N LEU A 315 18.91 -5.40 22.70
CA LEU A 315 18.46 -5.19 24.09
C LEU A 315 17.49 -6.29 24.54
N LYS A 316 16.61 -6.78 23.67
CA LYS A 316 15.73 -7.94 23.97
C LYS A 316 16.53 -9.21 24.30
N GLY A 317 17.71 -9.37 23.72
CA GLY A 317 18.59 -10.51 23.99
C GLY A 317 19.30 -10.46 25.35
N ILE A 318 19.26 -9.33 26.06
CA ILE A 318 19.90 -9.19 27.37
C ILE A 318 18.95 -9.70 28.45
N SER A 319 19.31 -10.83 29.05
CA SER A 319 18.66 -11.33 30.26
C SER A 319 19.70 -11.54 31.37
N HIS A 320 19.36 -11.15 32.58
CA HIS A 320 20.26 -11.28 33.73
C HIS A 320 19.58 -12.06 34.85
N VAL A 321 20.30 -13.01 35.43
CA VAL A 321 19.80 -13.80 36.57
C VAL A 321 20.29 -13.16 37.86
N VAL A 322 19.35 -12.65 38.65
CA VAL A 322 19.61 -12.04 39.95
C VAL A 322 19.29 -13.06 41.03
N LYS A 323 20.26 -13.35 41.91
CA LYS A 323 20.02 -14.22 43.08
C LYS A 323 19.59 -13.39 44.28
N CYS A 324 18.47 -13.76 44.87
CA CYS A 324 18.00 -13.18 46.11
C CYS A 324 18.78 -13.75 47.31
N ALA A 325 18.86 -12.97 48.40
CA ALA A 325 19.47 -13.41 49.65
C ALA A 325 18.79 -14.64 50.28
N CYS A 326 17.56 -14.96 49.87
CA CYS A 326 16.86 -16.20 50.25
C CYS A 326 17.29 -17.44 49.45
N GLY A 327 18.15 -17.30 48.43
CA GLY A 327 18.64 -18.39 47.57
C GLY A 327 17.86 -18.60 46.28
N GLU A 328 16.74 -17.89 46.06
CA GLU A 328 15.97 -17.96 44.81
C GLU A 328 16.63 -17.14 43.69
N GLU A 329 16.54 -17.63 42.45
CA GLU A 329 17.07 -16.97 41.26
C GLU A 329 15.94 -16.39 40.40
N TYR A 330 16.05 -15.12 40.04
CA TYR A 330 15.07 -14.40 39.22
C TYR A 330 15.69 -13.99 37.89
N LYS A 331 15.05 -14.37 36.78
CA LYS A 331 15.46 -13.93 35.44
C LYS A 331 14.82 -12.57 35.13
N VAL A 332 15.65 -11.53 35.04
CA VAL A 332 15.23 -10.19 34.64
C VAL A 332 15.45 -10.04 33.15
N GLU A 333 14.36 -9.75 32.43
CA GLU A 333 14.35 -9.47 31.00
C GLU A 333 13.85 -8.03 30.78
N VAL A 334 14.40 -7.33 29.79
CA VAL A 334 13.95 -5.99 29.42
C VAL A 334 12.65 -6.12 28.62
N GLY A 335 11.51 -6.03 29.31
CA GLY A 335 10.19 -5.94 28.67
C GLY A 335 9.99 -4.59 28.00
N LEU A 336 9.34 -4.59 26.83
CA LEU A 336 8.88 -3.36 26.19
C LEU A 336 7.81 -2.71 27.09
N CYS A 337 8.01 -1.45 27.49
CA CYS A 337 6.89 -0.61 27.90
C CYS A 337 5.99 -0.44 26.67
N VAL A 338 4.82 -1.08 26.70
CA VAL A 338 3.75 -0.94 25.71
C VAL A 338 3.09 0.43 25.86
#